data_AF-A0A8J6E335-F1
#
_entry.id   AF-A0A8J6E335-F1
#
_cell.length_a   1.000
_cell.length_b   1.000
_cell.length_c   1.000
_cell.angle_alpha   90.00
_cell.angle_beta   90.00
_cell.angle_gamma   90.00
#
_symmetry.space_group_name_H-M   'P 1'
#
loop_
_entity.id
_entity.type
_entity.pdbx_description
1 polymer ?
#
loop_
_entity_poly.entity_id
_entity_poly.type
_entity_poly.pdbx_seq_one_letter_code
_entity_poly.pdbx_strand_id
1 'polypeptide(L)'
;VSCGPWSDHVKDFWKIRHQRDILYLFYEDMLEDPKREIRKVMKYIGKDLPEDVVEKIHQHTTFKAMKDNPMANYSTIPSSIMDLTISPFMRKGTCGDWKSHFTVAQNELFDEYYKEEMSDTDLTFRF
;
A
#
# COMPACT_ATOMS: atom_id res chain seq x y z
N VAL A 1 0.24 1.24 -18.17
CA VAL A 1 -1.14 0.72 -18.07
C VAL A 1 -1.89 1.66 -17.14
N SER A 2 -3.02 2.23 -17.57
CA SER A 2 -3.92 2.97 -16.68
C SER A 2 -5.04 2.03 -16.26
N CYS A 3 -5.25 1.88 -14.95
CA CYS A 3 -6.25 0.96 -14.39
C CYS A 3 -7.59 1.65 -14.07
N GLY A 4 -7.83 2.85 -14.62
CA GLY A 4 -9.06 3.63 -14.38
C GLY A 4 -8.99 4.54 -13.13
N PRO A 5 -10.13 5.13 -12.73
CA PRO A 5 -10.22 5.99 -11.56
C PRO A 5 -9.85 5.25 -10.27
N TRP A 6 -9.06 5.90 -9.42
CA TRP A 6 -8.65 5.33 -8.13
C TRP A 6 -9.85 5.11 -7.19
N SER A 7 -10.79 6.05 -7.15
CA SER A 7 -11.97 6.01 -6.28
C SER A 7 -12.84 4.79 -6.59
N ASP A 8 -13.15 4.56 -7.86
CA ASP A 8 -13.90 3.38 -8.31
C ASP A 8 -13.20 2.09 -7.89
N HIS A 9 -11.89 1.99 -8.17
CA HIS A 9 -11.11 0.79 -7.82
C HIS A 9 -11.19 0.46 -6.33
N VAL A 10 -10.94 1.42 -5.43
CA VAL A 10 -10.97 1.14 -3.99
C VAL A 10 -12.39 0.89 -3.48
N LYS A 11 -13.39 1.61 -4.00
CA LYS A 11 -14.79 1.45 -3.59
C LYS A 11 -15.38 0.12 -4.03
N ASP A 12 -15.07 -0.35 -5.23
CA ASP A 12 -15.61 -1.61 -5.75
C ASP A 12 -15.14 -2.80 -4.93
N PHE A 13 -13.83 -2.89 -4.65
CA PHE A 13 -13.28 -3.94 -3.77
C PHE A 13 -13.84 -3.83 -2.36
N TRP A 14 -14.02 -2.61 -1.84
CA TRP A 14 -14.63 -2.41 -0.53
C TRP A 14 -16.08 -2.93 -0.50
N LYS A 15 -16.91 -2.61 -1.49
CA LYS A 15 -18.33 -3.02 -1.57
C LYS A 15 -18.48 -4.54 -1.60
N ILE A 16 -17.61 -5.26 -2.31
CA ILE A 16 -17.72 -6.72 -2.47
C ILE A 16 -16.96 -7.53 -1.42
N ARG A 17 -16.20 -6.90 -0.51
CA ARG A 17 -15.26 -7.58 0.40
C ARG A 17 -15.88 -8.66 1.31
N HIS A 18 -17.17 -8.51 1.62
CA HIS A 18 -17.92 -9.47 2.45
C HIS A 18 -18.63 -10.55 1.62
N GLN A 19 -18.81 -10.31 0.31
CA GLN A 19 -19.49 -11.23 -0.62
C GLN A 19 -18.51 -12.17 -1.32
N ARG A 20 -17.33 -11.64 -1.64
CA ARG A 20 -16.18 -12.36 -2.16
C ARG A 20 -15.20 -12.37 -1.02
N ASP A 21 -14.89 -13.54 -0.46
CA ASP A 21 -13.88 -13.72 0.59
C ASP A 21 -12.60 -12.95 0.20
N ILE A 22 -12.46 -11.72 0.70
CA ILE A 22 -11.42 -10.75 0.35
C ILE A 22 -10.92 -10.11 1.65
N LEU A 23 -9.62 -10.24 1.87
CA LEU A 23 -8.93 -9.49 2.92
C LEU A 23 -8.59 -8.08 2.41
N TYR A 24 -9.29 -7.08 2.92
CA TYR A 24 -8.99 -5.67 2.65
C TYR A 24 -7.97 -5.13 3.68
N LEU A 25 -6.84 -4.61 3.21
CA LEU A 25 -5.74 -4.08 4.02
C LEU A 25 -5.41 -2.64 3.62
N PHE A 26 -4.88 -1.89 4.57
CA PHE A 26 -4.40 -0.52 4.36
C PHE A 26 -2.88 -0.48 4.45
N TYR A 27 -2.25 0.30 3.57
CA TYR A 27 -0.80 0.48 3.59
C TYR A 27 -0.34 1.14 4.89
N GLU A 28 -1.13 2.06 5.42
CA GLU A 28 -0.87 2.78 6.65
C GLU A 28 -0.87 1.85 7.87
N ASP A 29 -1.76 0.84 7.89
CA ASP A 29 -1.79 -0.18 8.95
C ASP A 29 -0.52 -1.03 8.92
N MET A 30 -0.02 -1.36 7.72
CA MET A 30 1.21 -2.12 7.55
C MET A 30 2.45 -1.35 7.99
N LEU A 31 2.43 -0.01 7.95
CA LEU A 31 3.51 0.82 8.48
C LEU A 31 3.42 0.99 9.99
N GLU A 32 2.20 1.15 10.52
CA GLU A 32 1.96 1.38 11.95
C GLU A 32 2.25 0.13 12.79
N ASP A 33 1.73 -1.03 12.39
CA ASP A 33 1.98 -2.31 13.05
C ASP A 33 2.11 -3.44 12.02
N PRO A 34 3.31 -3.59 11.42
CA PRO A 34 3.54 -4.61 10.40
C PRO A 34 3.24 -6.03 10.91
N LYS A 35 3.53 -6.32 12.19
CA LYS A 35 3.35 -7.66 12.75
C LYS A 35 1.87 -7.99 12.93
N ARG A 36 1.04 -7.02 13.33
CA ARG A 36 -0.41 -7.17 13.38
C ARG A 36 -0.97 -7.51 12.00
N GLU A 37 -0.55 -6.78 10.97
CA GLU A 37 -1.03 -7.04 9.61
C GLU A 37 -0.51 -8.38 9.05
N ILE A 38 0.73 -8.78 9.37
CA ILE A 38 1.24 -10.13 9.05
C ILE A 38 0.34 -11.21 9.68
N ARG A 39 0.02 -11.11 10.97
CA ARG A 39 -0.87 -12.09 11.64
C ARG A 39 -2.26 -12.11 11.02
N LYS A 40 -2.80 -10.94 10.64
CA LYS A 40 -4.09 -10.80 9.96
C LYS A 40 -4.09 -11.53 8.61
N VAL A 41 -3.06 -11.36 7.79
CA VAL A 41 -2.88 -12.10 6.52
C VAL A 41 -2.78 -13.60 6.77
N MET A 42 -1.97 -14.03 7.74
CA MET A 42 -1.76 -15.45 8.02
C MET A 42 -3.04 -16.13 8.49
N LYS A 43 -3.78 -15.49 9.41
CA LYS A 43 -5.09 -15.96 9.86
C LYS A 43 -6.08 -16.09 8.71
N TYR A 44 -6.08 -15.10 7.80
CA TYR A 44 -6.96 -15.10 6.64
C TYR A 44 -6.68 -16.27 5.69
N ILE A 45 -5.41 -16.63 5.46
CA ILE A 45 -5.04 -17.82 4.66
C ILE A 45 -5.15 -19.14 5.45
N GLY A 46 -5.78 -19.13 6.63
CA GLY A 46 -6.02 -20.33 7.45
C GLY A 46 -4.78 -20.88 8.15
N LYS A 47 -3.78 -20.04 8.42
CA LYS A 47 -2.54 -20.44 9.10
C LYS A 47 -2.36 -19.68 10.42
N ASP A 48 -1.91 -20.40 11.44
CA ASP A 48 -1.40 -19.81 12.67
C ASP A 48 0.13 -19.90 12.66
N LEU A 49 0.80 -18.82 13.06
CA LEU A 49 2.26 -18.74 13.02
C LEU A 49 2.82 -18.55 14.42
N PRO A 50 3.86 -19.32 14.78
CA PRO A 50 4.69 -18.99 15.92
C PRO A 50 5.28 -17.57 15.80
N GLU A 51 5.44 -16.90 16.94
CA GLU A 51 5.90 -15.51 16.99
C GLU A 51 7.30 -15.33 16.36
N ASP A 52 8.18 -16.33 16.45
CA ASP A 52 9.51 -16.28 15.83
C ASP A 52 9.43 -16.26 14.29
N VAL A 53 8.41 -16.89 13.71
CA VAL A 53 8.17 -16.86 12.25
C VAL A 53 7.61 -15.50 11.84
N VAL A 54 6.69 -14.93 12.64
CA VAL A 54 6.16 -13.57 12.42
C VAL A 54 7.32 -12.55 12.44
N GLU A 55 8.22 -12.67 13.40
CA GLU A 55 9.42 -11.83 13.50
C GLU A 55 10.31 -11.95 12.26
N LYS A 56 10.59 -13.18 11.81
CA LYS A 56 11.40 -13.42 10.60
C LYS A 56 10.76 -12.78 9.36
N ILE A 57 9.44 -12.96 9.18
CA ILE A 57 8.72 -12.35 8.06
C ILE A 57 8.88 -10.83 8.13
N HIS A 58 8.59 -10.23 9.28
CA HIS A 58 8.71 -8.79 9.47
C HIS A 58 10.11 -8.27 9.08
N GLN A 59 11.18 -8.92 9.55
CA GLN A 59 12.56 -8.54 9.24
C GLN A 59 12.84 -8.58 7.73
N HIS A 60 12.40 -9.63 7.05
CA HIS A 60 12.59 -9.79 5.60
C HIS A 60 11.73 -8.85 4.75
N THR A 61 10.58 -8.41 5.25
CA THR A 61 9.66 -7.52 4.55
C THR A 61 9.77 -6.06 4.99
N THR A 62 10.77 -5.68 5.77
CA THR A 62 11.05 -4.26 6.04
C THR A 62 11.41 -3.54 4.74
N PHE A 63 11.08 -2.24 4.65
CA PHE A 63 11.42 -1.44 3.47
C PHE A 63 12.91 -1.49 3.13
N LYS A 64 13.78 -1.42 4.14
CA LYS A 64 15.23 -1.54 3.96
C LYS A 64 15.62 -2.90 3.37
N ALA A 65 15.15 -4.00 3.98
CA ALA A 65 15.45 -5.34 3.50
C ALA A 65 14.96 -5.57 2.05
N MET A 66 13.75 -5.11 1.73
CA MET A 66 13.19 -5.24 0.38
C MET A 66 13.91 -4.35 -0.64
N LYS A 67 14.33 -3.13 -0.26
CA LYS A 67 15.09 -2.21 -1.11
C LYS A 67 16.44 -2.79 -1.51
N ASP A 68 17.09 -3.52 -0.61
CA ASP A 68 18.40 -4.14 -0.86
C ASP A 68 18.28 -5.52 -1.54
N ASN A 69 17.07 -6.08 -1.69
CA ASN A 69 16.82 -7.41 -2.25
C ASN A 69 16.54 -7.35 -3.77
N PRO A 70 17.41 -7.91 -4.65
CA PRO A 70 17.20 -7.95 -6.10
C PRO A 70 15.92 -8.67 -6.56
N MET A 71 15.38 -9.57 -5.75
CA MET A 71 14.13 -10.27 -6.04
C MET A 71 12.89 -9.40 -5.81
N ALA A 72 13.02 -8.28 -5.08
CA ALA A 72 11.91 -7.40 -4.69
C ALA A 72 12.06 -5.97 -5.21
N ASN A 73 13.28 -5.47 -5.45
CA ASN A 73 13.55 -4.07 -5.80
C ASN A 73 13.54 -3.76 -7.31
N TYR A 74 13.24 -4.76 -8.15
CA TYR A 74 13.16 -4.64 -9.62
C TYR A 74 14.49 -4.31 -10.32
N SER A 75 15.65 -4.44 -9.65
CA SER A 75 16.96 -4.13 -10.26
C SER A 75 17.34 -5.02 -11.45
N THR A 76 16.67 -6.16 -11.62
CA THR A 76 16.88 -7.10 -12.73
C THR A 76 16.04 -6.77 -13.97
N ILE A 77 15.11 -5.82 -13.87
CA ILE A 77 14.29 -5.37 -15.00
C ILE A 77 15.11 -4.44 -15.90
N PRO A 78 15.10 -4.64 -17.23
CA PRO A 78 15.81 -3.77 -18.17
C PRO A 78 15.42 -2.31 -18.02
N SER A 79 16.40 -1.40 -18.14
CA SER A 79 16.19 0.05 -18.06
C SER A 79 15.24 0.59 -19.15
N SER A 80 15.12 -0.11 -20.28
CA SER A 80 14.13 0.19 -21.33
C SER A 80 12.68 0.00 -20.88
N ILE A 81 12.45 -0.77 -19.82
CA ILE A 81 11.13 -0.99 -19.21
C ILE A 81 10.99 -0.12 -17.95
N MET A 82 12.03 -0.08 -17.11
CA MET A 82 12.04 0.70 -15.87
C MET A 82 13.43 1.30 -15.61
N ASP A 83 13.58 2.61 -15.86
CA ASP A 83 14.83 3.31 -15.59
C ASP A 83 14.96 3.70 -14.10
N LEU A 84 15.62 2.82 -13.34
CA LEU A 84 15.86 3.01 -11.91
C LEU A 84 16.87 4.12 -11.59
N THR A 85 17.56 4.68 -12.58
CA THR A 85 18.48 5.82 -12.37
C THR A 85 17.74 7.14 -12.18
N ILE A 86 16.54 7.26 -12.77
CA ILE A 86 15.65 8.42 -12.59
C ILE A 86 14.94 8.33 -11.24
N SER A 87 14.35 7.16 -10.95
CA SER A 87 13.73 6.89 -9.65
C SER A 87 13.77 5.40 -9.34
N PRO A 88 14.30 5.00 -8.17
CA PRO A 88 14.27 3.60 -7.78
C PRO A 88 12.83 3.15 -7.47
N PHE A 89 12.52 1.89 -7.77
CA PHE A 89 11.21 1.29 -7.50
C PHE A 89 10.85 1.39 -6.00
N MET A 90 11.78 1.00 -5.13
CA MET A 90 11.70 1.19 -3.68
C MET A 90 12.18 2.60 -3.29
N ARG A 91 11.31 3.60 -3.50
CA ARG A 91 11.65 5.03 -3.37
C ARG A 91 11.83 5.51 -1.92
N LYS A 92 10.72 5.67 -1.16
CA LYS A 92 10.73 6.17 0.22
C LYS A 92 10.09 5.22 1.25
N GLY A 93 8.99 4.55 0.90
CA GLY A 93 8.34 3.60 1.81
C GLY A 93 7.69 4.24 3.03
N THR A 94 7.12 5.44 2.90
CA THR A 94 6.54 6.22 4.00
C THR A 94 5.13 6.72 3.66
N CYS A 95 4.29 6.93 4.67
CA CYS A 95 3.04 7.67 4.55
C CYS A 95 3.30 9.20 4.66
N GLY A 96 2.45 10.03 4.07
CA GLY A 96 2.53 11.48 4.17
C GLY A 96 3.49 12.18 3.19
N ASP A 97 4.14 11.46 2.27
CA ASP A 97 5.08 12.08 1.33
C ASP A 97 4.41 13.05 0.33
N TRP A 98 3.08 12.96 0.16
CA TRP A 98 2.30 13.91 -0.62
C TRP A 98 2.46 15.35 -0.11
N LYS A 99 2.71 15.55 1.19
CA LYS A 99 2.94 16.86 1.82
C LYS A 99 4.17 17.58 1.27
N SER A 100 5.13 16.86 0.71
CA SER A 100 6.30 17.47 0.05
C SER A 100 6.11 17.75 -1.44
N HIS A 101 4.95 17.41 -2.02
CA HIS A 101 4.68 17.51 -3.45
C HIS A 101 3.50 18.43 -3.77
N PHE A 102 2.47 18.44 -2.92
CA PHE A 102 1.31 19.30 -3.10
C PHE A 102 1.60 20.70 -2.58
N THR A 103 1.28 21.71 -3.39
CA THR A 103 1.08 23.07 -2.88
C THR A 103 -0.21 23.13 -2.07
N VAL A 104 -0.36 24.15 -1.22
CA VAL A 104 -1.59 24.35 -0.42
C VAL A 104 -2.83 24.37 -1.31
N ALA A 105 -2.81 25.16 -2.40
CA ALA A 105 -3.94 25.26 -3.32
C ALA A 105 -4.26 23.93 -4.04
N GLN A 106 -3.25 23.14 -4.40
CA GLN A 106 -3.48 21.82 -4.99
C GLN A 106 -4.09 20.86 -3.97
N ASN A 107 -3.66 20.93 -2.71
CA ASN A 107 -4.21 20.08 -1.66
C ASN A 107 -5.65 20.43 -1.35
N GLU A 108 -5.99 21.71 -1.23
CA GLU A 108 -7.37 22.17 -1.01
C GLU A 108 -8.31 21.69 -2.13
N LEU A 109 -7.89 21.85 -3.39
CA LEU A 109 -8.65 21.38 -4.54
C LEU A 109 -8.83 19.86 -4.53
N PHE A 110 -7.78 19.11 -4.21
CA PHE A 110 -7.84 17.65 -4.15
C PHE A 110 -8.70 17.16 -2.98
N ASP A 111 -8.64 17.82 -1.82
CA ASP A 111 -9.45 17.51 -0.65
C ASP A 111 -10.95 17.71 -0.91
N GLU A 112 -11.32 18.78 -1.64
CA GLU A 112 -12.71 19.02 -2.06
C GLU A 112 -13.19 17.92 -3.01
N TYR A 113 -12.41 17.63 -4.06
CA TYR A 113 -12.70 16.55 -5.00
C TYR A 113 -12.82 15.20 -4.30
N TYR A 114 -11.87 14.85 -3.43
CA TYR A 114 -11.86 13.59 -2.69
C TYR A 114 -13.10 13.43 -1.81
N LYS A 115 -13.53 14.50 -1.13
CA LYS A 115 -14.73 14.47 -0.27
C LYS A 115 -15.99 14.18 -1.08
N GLU A 116 -16.13 14.77 -2.26
CA GLU A 116 -17.26 14.50 -3.14
C GLU A 116 -17.23 13.07 -3.66
N GLU A 117 -16.09 12.63 -4.21
CA GLU A 117 -15.90 11.31 -4.80
C GLU A 117 -16.08 10.15 -3.82
N MET A 118 -15.74 10.36 -2.54
CA MET A 118 -15.79 9.33 -1.50
C MET A 118 -17.01 9.47 -0.59
N SER A 119 -17.96 10.35 -0.92
CA SER A 119 -19.15 10.62 -0.09
C SER A 119 -20.15 9.46 -0.03
N ASP A 120 -20.11 8.53 -0.99
CA ASP A 120 -21.03 7.38 -1.11
C ASP A 120 -20.56 6.10 -0.39
N THR A 121 -19.49 6.18 0.40
CA THR A 121 -18.87 5.01 1.05
C THR A 121 -18.51 5.28 2.51
N ASP A 122 -18.52 4.23 3.33
CA ASP A 122 -18.00 4.24 4.70
C ASP A 122 -16.49 3.96 4.76
N LEU A 123 -15.83 3.82 3.61
CA LEU A 123 -14.39 3.61 3.48
C LEU A 123 -13.61 4.89 3.85
N THR A 124 -12.80 4.80 4.90
CA THR A 124 -11.94 5.90 5.37
C THR A 124 -10.46 5.56 5.21
N PHE A 125 -9.69 6.50 4.67
CA PHE A 125 -8.23 6.41 4.55
C PHE A 125 -7.51 7.35 5.52
N ARG A 126 -6.26 7.03 5.84
CA ARG A 126 -5.34 7.87 6.64
C ARG A 126 -4.26 8.42 5.70
N PHE A 127 -3.95 9.71 5.81
CA PHE A 127 -3.04 10.42 4.89
C PHE A 127 -1.89 11.14 5.62
#